data_AF-J0CYA3-F1
#
_entry.id   AF-J0CYA3-F1
#
_cell.length_a   1.000
_cell.length_b   1.000
_cell.length_c   1.000
_cell.angle_alpha   90.00
_cell.angle_beta   90.00
_cell.angle_gamma   90.00
#
_symmetry.space_group_name_H-M   'P 1'
#
loop_
_entity.id
_entity.type
_entity.pdbx_description
1 polymer ?
#
loop_
_entity_poly.entity_id
_entity_poly.type
_entity_poly.pdbx_seq_one_letter_code
_entity_poly.pdbx_strand_id
1 'polypeptide(L)'
;MMDIVADWLKADEAATMTEWREKVYDEYAGGYGGWSELVEHWREPDAVAFHRILAKAADYHVAQSSDMTTTGDKRNKREKHYEIEPDAYWAFPVLLLMILRMREWEGLQNPGYLNHDLFQMGVFKELPKPVPWPADALFDAVDRKFRQEFPNTPSTADLPRLRAEQS
;
A
#
# COMPACT_ATOMS: atom_id res chain seq x y z
N MET A 1 -2.44 -4.70 5.58
CA MET A 1 -1.95 -3.35 5.21
C MET A 1 -1.99 -2.41 6.39
N MET A 2 -3.16 -2.22 7.03
CA MET A 2 -3.23 -1.39 8.23
C MET A 2 -2.27 -1.89 9.31
N ASP A 3 -2.03 -3.20 9.37
CA ASP A 3 -1.08 -3.81 10.32
C ASP A 3 0.37 -3.40 10.04
N ILE A 4 0.77 -3.28 8.75
CA ILE A 4 2.10 -2.75 8.36
C ILE A 4 2.21 -1.26 8.73
N VAL A 5 1.15 -0.49 8.49
CA VAL A 5 1.12 0.95 8.82
C VAL A 5 1.16 1.17 10.32
N ALA A 6 0.43 0.37 11.10
CA ALA A 6 0.42 0.46 12.54
C ALA A 6 1.73 0.00 13.16
N ASP A 7 2.31 -1.09 12.66
CA ASP A 7 3.65 -1.54 13.04
C ASP A 7 4.71 -0.47 12.74
N TRP A 8 4.63 0.19 11.58
CA TRP A 8 5.50 1.31 11.24
C TRP A 8 5.32 2.52 12.18
N LEU A 9 4.07 2.91 12.45
CA LEU A 9 3.76 4.04 13.33
C LEU A 9 3.94 3.72 14.82
N LYS A 10 4.20 2.45 15.17
CA LYS A 10 4.14 1.94 16.56
C LYS A 10 2.80 2.30 17.23
N ALA A 11 1.73 2.28 16.44
CA ALA A 11 0.41 2.70 16.88
C ALA A 11 -0.28 1.56 17.66
N ASP A 12 -0.93 1.91 18.77
CA ASP A 12 -1.83 0.97 19.45
C ASP A 12 -3.13 0.85 18.65
N GLU A 13 -3.30 -0.30 17.99
CA GLU A 13 -4.49 -0.58 17.18
C GLU A 13 -5.69 -1.04 17.99
N ALA A 14 -5.57 -1.26 19.31
CA ALA A 14 -6.64 -1.84 20.12
C ALA A 14 -7.97 -1.07 20.01
N ALA A 15 -7.93 0.25 19.79
CA ALA A 15 -9.11 1.08 19.60
C ALA A 15 -9.75 0.98 18.20
N THR A 16 -9.04 0.42 17.21
CA THR A 16 -9.49 0.27 15.81
C THR A 16 -9.77 -1.18 15.41
N MET A 17 -9.38 -2.15 16.25
CA MET A 17 -9.76 -3.56 16.11
C MET A 17 -11.23 -3.73 16.47
N THR A 18 -12.07 -3.68 15.44
CA THR A 18 -13.52 -3.90 15.55
C THR A 18 -13.88 -5.23 14.91
N GLU A 19 -14.97 -5.85 15.34
CA GLU A 19 -15.53 -7.07 14.73
C GLU A 19 -15.77 -6.88 13.22
N TRP A 20 -16.13 -5.66 12.81
CA TRP A 20 -16.23 -5.29 11.39
C TRP A 20 -14.88 -5.35 10.66
N ARG A 21 -13.79 -4.86 11.26
CA ARG A 21 -12.44 -4.90 10.68
C ARG A 21 -11.96 -6.35 10.50
N GLU A 22 -12.16 -7.20 11.50
CA GLU A 22 -11.84 -8.64 11.41
C GLU A 22 -12.63 -9.33 10.29
N LYS A 23 -13.95 -9.09 10.25
CA LYS A 23 -14.81 -9.65 9.21
C LYS A 23 -14.43 -9.19 7.80
N VAL A 24 -14.09 -7.91 7.63
CA VAL A 24 -13.60 -7.38 6.35
C VAL A 24 -12.27 -8.02 5.96
N TYR A 25 -11.35 -8.28 6.89
CA TYR A 25 -10.11 -9.01 6.59
C TYR A 25 -10.35 -10.47 6.21
N ASP A 26 -11.24 -11.16 6.92
CA ASP A 26 -11.56 -12.55 6.59
C ASP A 26 -12.26 -12.66 5.24
N GLU A 27 -13.19 -11.76 4.93
CA GLU A 27 -13.94 -11.75 3.67
C GLU A 27 -13.10 -11.27 2.47
N TYR A 28 -12.23 -10.26 2.65
CA TYR A 28 -11.40 -9.69 1.57
C TYR A 28 -10.08 -10.43 1.39
N ALA A 29 -9.38 -10.74 2.49
CA ALA A 29 -8.05 -11.35 2.46
C ALA A 29 -8.06 -12.86 2.71
N GLY A 30 -9.22 -13.51 2.86
CA GLY A 30 -9.32 -14.95 3.06
C GLY A 30 -8.59 -15.43 4.33
N GLY A 31 -8.60 -14.62 5.39
CA GLY A 31 -7.95 -14.96 6.66
C GLY A 31 -6.42 -14.94 6.61
N TYR A 32 -5.82 -13.94 5.95
CA TYR A 32 -4.37 -13.72 5.79
C TYR A 32 -3.65 -14.48 4.66
N GLY A 33 -4.33 -14.97 3.61
CA GLY A 33 -3.76 -15.78 2.50
C GLY A 33 -2.33 -15.45 2.01
N GLY A 34 -2.17 -14.85 0.83
CA GLY A 34 -0.83 -14.45 0.33
C GLY A 34 -0.24 -13.21 1.03
N TRP A 35 -0.97 -12.65 1.99
CA TRP A 35 -0.66 -11.38 2.64
C TRP A 35 0.07 -11.53 3.98
N SER A 36 -0.14 -12.63 4.71
CA SER A 36 0.52 -12.91 5.99
C SER A 36 2.03 -12.75 5.90
N GLU A 37 2.64 -13.42 4.92
CA GLU A 37 4.09 -13.38 4.70
C GLU A 37 4.57 -11.94 4.41
N LEU A 38 3.80 -11.16 3.66
CA LEU A 38 4.14 -9.75 3.40
C LEU A 38 4.01 -8.89 4.65
N VAL A 39 2.99 -9.10 5.47
CA VAL A 39 2.80 -8.37 6.73
C VAL A 39 3.90 -8.72 7.74
N GLU A 40 4.27 -9.99 7.85
CA GLU A 40 5.29 -10.46 8.80
C GLU A 40 6.71 -10.02 8.39
N HIS A 41 6.99 -9.99 7.09
CA HIS A 41 8.35 -9.78 6.57
C HIS A 41 8.50 -8.51 5.72
N TRP A 42 7.64 -7.50 5.94
CA TRP A 42 7.72 -6.26 5.17
C TRP A 42 9.04 -5.50 5.37
N ARG A 43 9.78 -5.75 6.46
CA ARG A 43 11.14 -5.24 6.72
C ARG A 43 12.28 -6.17 6.31
N GLU A 44 12.03 -7.23 5.53
CA GLU A 44 13.06 -8.15 5.04
C GLU A 44 14.23 -7.38 4.39
N PRO A 45 15.47 -7.47 4.92
CA PRO A 45 16.60 -6.66 4.43
C PRO A 45 17.14 -7.11 3.07
N ASP A 46 17.05 -8.40 2.71
CA ASP A 46 17.46 -8.87 1.39
C ASP A 46 16.37 -8.51 0.36
N ALA A 47 16.68 -7.56 -0.52
CA ALA A 47 15.78 -7.11 -1.58
C ALA A 47 15.34 -8.25 -2.51
N VAL A 48 16.15 -9.30 -2.70
CA VAL A 48 15.79 -10.46 -3.53
C VAL A 48 14.80 -11.37 -2.79
N ALA A 49 15.01 -11.60 -1.49
CA ALA A 49 14.06 -12.31 -0.65
C ALA A 49 12.72 -11.56 -0.58
N PHE A 50 12.77 -10.25 -0.31
CA PHE A 50 11.58 -9.40 -0.26
C PHE A 50 10.82 -9.38 -1.60
N HIS A 51 11.53 -9.35 -2.75
CA HIS A 51 10.87 -9.43 -4.06
C HIS A 51 10.01 -10.68 -4.22
N ARG A 52 10.45 -11.83 -3.70
CA ARG A 52 9.66 -13.07 -3.73
C ARG A 52 8.41 -12.98 -2.88
N ILE A 53 8.50 -12.34 -1.72
CA ILE A 53 7.37 -12.11 -0.81
C ILE A 53 6.35 -11.18 -1.47
N LEU A 54 6.83 -10.08 -2.05
CA LEU A 54 6.00 -9.12 -2.79
C LEU A 54 5.30 -9.77 -3.99
N ALA A 55 6.01 -10.62 -4.74
CA ALA A 55 5.44 -11.34 -5.88
C ALA A 55 4.31 -12.29 -5.45
N LYS A 56 4.49 -13.06 -4.37
CA LYS A 56 3.42 -13.93 -3.83
C LYS A 56 2.17 -13.15 -3.43
N ALA A 57 2.33 -11.98 -2.83
CA ALA A 57 1.19 -11.12 -2.48
C ALA A 57 0.46 -10.62 -3.75
N ALA A 58 1.22 -10.26 -4.78
CA ALA A 58 0.66 -9.86 -6.07
C ALA A 58 -0.04 -11.03 -6.79
N ASP A 59 0.57 -12.23 -6.79
CA ASP A 59 -0.01 -13.46 -7.35
C ASP A 59 -1.34 -13.79 -6.66
N TYR A 60 -1.37 -13.70 -5.32
CA TYR A 60 -2.58 -13.96 -4.54
C TYR A 60 -3.72 -13.04 -4.94
N HIS A 61 -3.45 -11.75 -5.12
CA HIS A 61 -4.45 -10.80 -5.55
C HIS A 61 -4.96 -11.07 -6.97
N VAL A 62 -4.05 -11.36 -7.90
CA VAL A 62 -4.46 -11.74 -9.26
C VAL A 62 -5.29 -13.03 -9.22
N ALA A 63 -4.98 -13.99 -8.35
CA ALA A 63 -5.79 -15.20 -8.19
C ALA A 63 -7.20 -14.94 -7.64
N GLN A 64 -7.40 -13.83 -6.92
CA GLN A 64 -8.74 -13.39 -6.49
C GLN A 64 -9.51 -12.67 -7.61
N SER A 65 -8.80 -12.17 -8.63
CA SER A 65 -9.42 -11.55 -9.79
C SER A 65 -10.05 -12.59 -10.71
N SER A 66 -11.24 -12.29 -11.22
CA SER A 66 -12.01 -13.22 -12.05
C SER A 66 -12.02 -12.73 -13.50
N ASP A 67 -11.08 -13.17 -14.35
CA ASP A 67 -10.96 -12.62 -15.72
C ASP A 67 -12.27 -12.65 -16.53
N MET A 68 -12.87 -13.83 -16.66
CA MET A 68 -14.13 -14.02 -17.38
C MET A 68 -14.65 -15.44 -17.12
N THR A 69 -15.92 -15.59 -16.72
CA THR A 69 -16.56 -16.91 -16.74
C THR A 69 -17.34 -17.08 -18.03
N THR A 70 -16.95 -18.09 -18.82
CA THR A 70 -17.72 -18.52 -19.98
C THR A 70 -18.59 -19.71 -19.57
N THR A 71 -19.90 -19.60 -19.76
CA THR A 71 -20.85 -20.70 -19.54
C THR A 71 -21.66 -20.98 -20.80
N GLY A 72 -22.02 -22.24 -21.03
CA GLY A 72 -22.79 -22.69 -22.20
C GLY A 72 -21.96 -23.41 -23.27
N ASP A 73 -22.64 -23.87 -24.33
CA ASP A 73 -22.02 -24.60 -25.45
C ASP A 73 -21.61 -23.66 -26.60
N LYS A 74 -21.05 -24.22 -27.69
CA LYS A 74 -20.62 -23.44 -28.87
C LYS A 74 -21.73 -22.61 -29.53
N ARG A 75 -23.02 -22.87 -29.25
CA ARG A 75 -24.17 -22.17 -29.83
C ARG A 75 -24.84 -21.19 -28.85
N ASN A 76 -24.66 -21.38 -27.55
CA ASN A 76 -25.21 -20.53 -26.49
C ASN A 76 -24.15 -20.11 -25.47
N LYS A 77 -23.04 -19.55 -25.97
CA LYS A 77 -21.97 -19.02 -25.14
C LYS A 77 -22.44 -17.75 -24.41
N ARG A 78 -22.40 -17.77 -23.07
CA ARG A 78 -22.59 -16.59 -22.22
C ARG A 78 -21.26 -16.27 -21.56
N GLU A 79 -20.74 -15.10 -21.88
CA GLU A 79 -19.51 -14.56 -21.30
C GLU A 79 -19.91 -13.57 -20.21
N LYS A 80 -19.52 -13.87 -18.96
CA LYS A 80 -19.60 -12.93 -17.87
C LYS A 80 -18.20 -12.36 -17.68
N HIS A 81 -18.03 -11.15 -18.19
CA HIS A 81 -16.85 -10.32 -18.00
C HIS A 81 -16.97 -9.69 -16.60
N TYR A 82 -15.99 -9.90 -15.72
CA TYR A 82 -15.94 -9.22 -14.42
C TYR A 82 -15.10 -7.96 -14.50
N GLU A 83 -15.23 -7.21 -15.61
CA GLU A 83 -14.44 -6.02 -15.95
C GLU A 83 -14.48 -4.89 -14.89
N ILE A 84 -15.44 -4.94 -13.96
CA ILE A 84 -15.53 -4.03 -12.83
C ILE A 84 -15.37 -4.84 -11.55
N GLU A 85 -14.12 -5.06 -11.16
CA GLU A 85 -13.83 -5.45 -9.79
C GLU A 85 -14.29 -4.31 -8.86
N PRO A 86 -14.73 -4.60 -7.62
CA PRO A 86 -15.02 -3.54 -6.65
C PRO A 86 -13.84 -2.57 -6.56
N ASP A 87 -14.08 -1.25 -6.52
CA ASP A 87 -13.05 -0.20 -6.57
C ASP A 87 -11.83 -0.45 -5.65
N ALA A 88 -12.04 -1.16 -4.54
CA ALA A 88 -11.00 -1.60 -3.61
C ALA A 88 -9.89 -2.44 -4.27
N TYR A 89 -10.19 -3.28 -5.26
CA TYR A 89 -9.20 -4.12 -5.95
C TYR A 89 -8.25 -3.29 -6.83
N TRP A 90 -8.70 -2.13 -7.36
CA TRP A 90 -7.83 -1.22 -8.13
C TRP A 90 -6.81 -0.49 -7.26
N ALA A 91 -7.06 -0.36 -5.95
CA ALA A 91 -6.10 0.22 -5.03
C ALA A 91 -4.90 -0.71 -4.77
N PHE A 92 -4.99 -1.99 -5.15
CA PHE A 92 -4.02 -2.99 -4.73
C PHE A 92 -2.57 -2.74 -5.21
N PRO A 93 -2.30 -2.41 -6.49
CA PRO A 93 -0.96 -2.00 -6.90
C PRO A 93 -0.45 -0.80 -6.09
N VAL A 94 -1.32 0.15 -5.76
CA VAL A 94 -0.98 1.32 -4.94
C VAL A 94 -0.59 0.91 -3.52
N LEU A 95 -1.27 -0.07 -2.93
CA LEU A 95 -0.93 -0.59 -1.60
C LEU A 95 0.47 -1.23 -1.59
N LEU A 96 0.81 -2.02 -2.60
CA LEU A 96 2.14 -2.61 -2.71
C LEU A 96 3.23 -1.54 -2.91
N LEU A 97 2.96 -0.52 -3.74
CA LEU A 97 3.86 0.63 -3.90
C LEU A 97 4.01 1.44 -2.60
N MET A 98 2.96 1.54 -1.78
CA MET A 98 3.03 2.20 -0.48
C MET A 98 4.00 1.47 0.46
N ILE A 99 3.98 0.13 0.46
CA ILE A 99 4.93 -0.67 1.27
C ILE A 99 6.37 -0.43 0.81
N LEU A 100 6.62 -0.37 -0.51
CA LEU A 100 7.93 0.00 -1.05
C LEU A 100 8.37 1.40 -0.58
N ARG A 101 7.45 2.37 -0.59
CA ARG A 101 7.72 3.73 -0.09
C ARG A 101 8.09 3.73 1.40
N MET A 102 7.41 2.93 2.21
CA MET A 102 7.70 2.81 3.64
C MET A 102 9.07 2.17 3.88
N ARG A 103 9.42 1.13 3.12
CA ARG A 103 10.75 0.51 3.17
C ARG A 103 11.86 1.52 2.84
N GLU A 104 11.69 2.38 1.83
CA GLU A 104 12.66 3.44 1.56
C GLU A 104 12.83 4.40 2.74
N TRP A 105 11.75 4.71 3.45
CA TRP A 105 11.81 5.58 4.63
C TRP A 105 12.54 4.91 5.81
N GLU A 106 12.46 3.59 5.94
CA GLU A 106 13.23 2.80 6.92
C GLU A 106 14.68 2.56 6.48
N GLY A 107 15.11 3.08 5.31
CA GLY A 107 16.44 2.84 4.75
C GLY A 107 16.64 1.43 4.19
N LEU A 108 15.57 0.67 3.99
CA LEU A 108 15.62 -0.67 3.41
C LEU A 108 15.70 -0.60 1.89
N GLN A 109 16.49 -1.51 1.31
CA GLN A 109 16.61 -1.62 -0.13
C GLN A 109 15.35 -2.27 -0.73
N ASN A 110 14.80 -1.66 -1.77
CA ASN A 110 13.71 -2.24 -2.55
C ASN A 110 14.23 -3.03 -3.75
N PRO A 111 13.41 -3.94 -4.32
CA PRO A 111 13.72 -4.59 -5.58
C PRO A 111 13.92 -3.55 -6.69
N GLY A 112 14.95 -3.71 -7.51
CA GLY A 112 15.26 -2.75 -8.59
C GLY A 112 14.23 -2.71 -9.72
N TYR A 113 13.44 -3.78 -9.89
CA TYR A 113 12.38 -3.89 -10.89
C TYR A 113 11.21 -4.72 -10.35
N LEU A 114 9.99 -4.31 -10.68
CA LEU A 114 8.75 -5.02 -10.34
C LEU A 114 8.30 -5.86 -11.55
N ASN A 115 8.79 -7.09 -11.67
CA ASN A 115 8.59 -7.94 -12.86
C ASN A 115 7.27 -8.72 -12.88
N HIS A 116 6.30 -8.37 -12.03
CA HIS A 116 5.00 -9.04 -11.97
C HIS A 116 3.98 -8.32 -12.87
N ASP A 117 3.10 -9.07 -13.54
CA ASP A 117 2.13 -8.56 -14.53
C ASP A 117 1.24 -7.43 -13.99
N LEU A 118 0.87 -7.53 -12.71
CA LEU A 118 0.18 -6.46 -11.96
C LEU A 118 0.83 -5.07 -12.10
N PHE A 119 2.16 -5.01 -12.18
CA PHE A 119 2.91 -3.76 -12.30
C PHE A 119 3.25 -3.39 -13.76
N GLN A 120 3.01 -4.30 -14.72
CA GLN A 120 3.39 -4.07 -16.12
C GLN A 120 2.47 -3.09 -16.87
N MET A 121 1.34 -2.72 -16.28
CA MET A 121 0.39 -1.77 -16.87
C MET A 121 0.64 -0.33 -16.38
N GLY A 122 0.95 0.55 -17.32
CA GLY A 122 0.90 2.01 -17.12
C GLY A 122 1.88 2.57 -16.09
N VAL A 123 1.34 3.36 -15.13
CA VAL A 123 2.09 4.19 -14.17
C VAL A 123 2.60 3.44 -12.94
N PHE A 124 2.32 2.13 -12.81
CA PHE A 124 2.67 1.33 -11.63
C PHE A 124 3.93 0.47 -11.79
N LYS A 125 4.68 0.65 -12.89
CA LYS A 125 5.91 -0.11 -13.19
C LYS A 125 7.05 0.13 -12.22
N GLU A 126 7.08 1.33 -11.64
CA GLU A 126 8.10 1.76 -10.72
C GLU A 126 7.46 2.56 -9.59
N LEU A 127 8.16 2.65 -8.46
CA LEU A 127 7.73 3.51 -7.37
C LEU A 127 7.73 4.98 -7.86
N PRO A 128 6.61 5.71 -7.77
CA PRO A 128 6.57 7.10 -8.19
C PRO A 128 7.59 7.91 -7.42
N LYS A 129 8.36 8.76 -8.12
CA LYS A 129 9.37 9.62 -7.49
C LYS A 129 8.69 10.52 -6.45
N PRO A 130 9.35 10.78 -5.30
CA PRO A 130 8.83 11.75 -4.35
C PRO A 130 8.63 13.10 -5.06
N VAL A 131 7.42 13.63 -4.99
CA VAL A 131 7.13 14.97 -5.50
C VAL A 131 7.67 15.98 -4.47
N PRO A 132 8.40 17.02 -4.89
CA PRO A 132 8.81 18.07 -3.96
C PRO A 132 7.58 18.72 -3.33
N TRP A 133 7.73 19.17 -2.08
CA TRP A 133 6.68 19.93 -1.43
C TRP A 133 6.34 21.16 -2.28
N PRO A 134 5.06 21.44 -2.55
CA PRO A 134 4.69 22.58 -3.38
C PRO A 134 5.15 23.88 -2.72
N ALA A 135 5.89 24.71 -3.45
CA ALA A 135 6.24 26.05 -3.00
C ALA A 135 5.01 26.96 -3.16
N ASP A 136 4.32 27.21 -2.05
CA ASP A 136 3.12 28.03 -2.01
C ASP A 136 3.26 29.11 -0.92
N ALA A 137 3.31 30.37 -1.35
CA ALA A 137 3.54 31.50 -0.44
C ALA A 137 2.41 31.70 0.59
N LEU A 138 1.18 31.33 0.26
CA LEU A 138 0.05 31.38 1.19
C LEU A 138 0.19 30.26 2.21
N PHE A 139 0.49 29.05 1.76
CA PHE A 139 0.71 27.90 2.65
C PHE A 139 1.85 28.17 3.63
N ASP A 140 2.97 28.71 3.16
CA ASP A 140 4.10 29.08 4.01
C ASP A 140 3.73 30.17 5.02
N ALA A 141 2.88 31.13 4.64
CA ALA A 141 2.39 32.17 5.54
C ALA A 141 1.47 31.60 6.63
N VAL A 142 0.61 30.65 6.26
CA VAL A 142 -0.27 29.93 7.20
C VAL A 142 0.56 29.10 8.17
N ASP A 143 1.54 28.32 7.69
CA ASP A 143 2.41 27.50 8.55
C ASP A 143 3.24 28.38 9.51
N ARG A 144 3.78 29.50 9.03
CA ARG A 144 4.46 30.49 9.89
C ARG A 144 3.55 31.03 10.99
N LYS A 145 2.33 31.42 10.65
CA LYS A 145 1.36 31.94 11.64
C LYS A 145 0.97 30.87 12.64
N PHE A 146 0.69 29.65 12.17
CA PHE A 146 0.35 28.51 13.01
C PHE A 146 1.45 28.23 14.04
N ARG A 147 2.72 28.24 13.62
CA ARG A 147 3.88 28.05 14.51
C ARG A 147 4.06 29.15 15.55
N GLN A 148 3.66 30.38 15.25
CA GLN A 148 3.68 31.47 16.23
C GLN A 148 2.60 31.29 17.30
N GLU A 149 1.40 30.86 16.90
CA GLU A 149 0.26 30.65 17.81
C GLU A 149 0.38 29.35 18.62
N PHE A 150 0.99 28.31 18.04
CA PHE A 150 1.10 26.97 18.62
C PHE A 150 2.54 26.42 18.57
N PRO A 151 3.49 27.02 19.33
CA PRO A 151 4.91 26.69 19.22
C PRO A 151 5.27 25.26 19.63
N ASN A 152 4.42 24.59 20.40
CA ASN A 152 4.63 23.20 20.84
C ASN A 152 3.94 22.17 19.91
N THR A 153 3.20 22.63 18.91
CA THR A 153 2.50 21.74 17.97
C THR A 153 3.35 21.56 16.72
N PRO A 154 3.70 20.32 16.33
CA PRO A 154 4.49 20.09 15.13
C PRO A 154 3.74 20.56 13.87
N SER A 155 4.45 21.20 12.94
CA SER A 155 3.89 21.65 11.66
C SER A 155 4.40 20.83 10.48
N THR A 156 3.94 21.16 9.27
CA THR A 156 4.40 20.49 8.04
C THR A 156 5.90 20.66 7.80
N ALA A 157 6.47 21.79 8.22
CA ALA A 157 7.91 22.03 8.16
C ALA A 157 8.73 21.17 9.14
N ASP A 158 8.11 20.59 10.17
CA ASP A 158 8.76 19.65 11.08
C ASP A 158 8.82 18.22 10.54
N LEU A 159 8.08 17.91 9.46
CA LEU A 159 7.97 16.55 8.91
C LEU A 159 9.34 15.89 8.64
N PRO A 160 10.36 16.56 8.06
CA PRO A 160 11.67 15.94 7.87
C PRO A 160 12.35 15.55 9.20
N ARG A 161 12.26 16.41 10.23
CA ARG A 161 12.81 16.15 11.57
C ARG A 161 12.06 15.03 12.26
N LEU A 162 10.72 15.09 12.27
CA LEU A 162 9.87 14.08 12.89
C LEU A 162 10.07 12.70 12.26
N ARG A 163 10.28 12.63 10.94
CA ARG A 163 10.64 11.38 10.24
C ARG A 163 12.00 10.86 10.69
N ALA A 164 13.00 11.72 10.86
CA ALA A 164 14.31 11.33 11.33
C ALA A 164 14.32 10.86 12.79
N GLU A 165 13.42 11.37 13.63
CA GLU A 165 13.26 10.94 15.03
C GLU A 165 12.56 9.58 15.18
N GLN A 166 11.94 9.08 14.11
CA GLN A 166 11.25 7.78 14.07
C GLN A 166 12.14 6.63 13.55
N SER A 167 13.28 6.96 12.93
CA SER A 167 14.30 6.04 12.40
C SER A 167 15.26 5.57 13.50
#